data_AF-Q5E5P8-F1
#
_entry.id   AF-Q5E5P8-F1
#
_cell.length_a   1.000
_cell.length_b   1.000
_cell.length_c   1.000
_cell.angle_alpha   90.00
_cell.angle_beta   90.00
_cell.angle_gamma   90.00
#
_symmetry.space_group_name_H-M   'P 1'
#
loop_
_entity.id
_entity.type
_entity.pdbx_description
1 polymer ?
#
loop_
_entity_poly.entity_id
_entity_poly.type
_entity_poly.pdbx_seq_one_letter_code
_entity_poly.pdbx_strand_id
1 'polypeptide(L)'
;MIALFAAADLKVTREEVCNWLKADDDKDYKSCQDVQLATFLNGLINDKRGKREGEQPKPEEKLTNNIILKKLQIALNLKADEVLDLLKLVNFRLSKHELSAFFRKPDHKHYRVCKDQVLRNFLQAVQQNLRGESTEEAK
;
A
#
# COMPACT_ATOMS: atom_id res chain seq x y z
N MET A 1 -5.99 13.15 -2.82
CA MET A 1 -4.93 12.74 -1.86
C MET A 1 -5.18 13.28 -0.46
N ILE A 2 -5.32 14.61 -0.27
CA ILE A 2 -5.61 15.22 1.06
C ILE A 2 -6.87 14.63 1.73
N ALA A 3 -7.96 14.45 0.97
CA ALA A 3 -9.21 13.88 1.48
C ALA A 3 -9.04 12.49 2.10
N LEU A 4 -8.03 11.71 1.68
CA LEU A 4 -7.78 10.38 2.25
C LEU A 4 -7.23 10.50 3.67
N PHE A 5 -6.33 11.44 3.95
CA PHE A 5 -5.87 11.69 5.32
C PHE A 5 -7.03 12.13 6.21
N ALA A 6 -7.91 13.01 5.71
CA ALA A 6 -9.09 13.45 6.44
C ALA A 6 -10.07 12.30 6.73
N ALA A 7 -10.18 11.31 5.83
CA ALA A 7 -10.99 10.11 6.05
C ALA A 7 -10.46 9.22 7.19
N ALA A 8 -9.21 9.42 7.62
CA ALA A 8 -8.59 8.81 8.79
C ALA A 8 -8.23 9.84 9.88
N ASP A 9 -8.98 10.94 9.93
CA ASP A 9 -8.97 11.94 11.00
C ASP A 9 -7.62 12.70 11.15
N LEU A 10 -6.79 12.73 10.09
CA LEU A 10 -5.57 13.54 10.03
C LEU A 10 -5.73 14.69 9.04
N LYS A 11 -5.55 15.93 9.53
CA LYS A 11 -5.50 17.12 8.69
C LYS A 11 -4.08 17.30 8.16
N VAL A 12 -3.95 17.41 6.85
CA VAL A 12 -2.69 17.73 6.17
C VAL A 12 -2.93 18.87 5.19
N THR A 13 -1.93 19.70 5.00
CA THR A 13 -1.92 20.80 4.02
C THR A 13 -1.49 20.29 2.65
N ARG A 14 -1.81 21.07 1.61
CA ARG A 14 -1.31 20.78 0.26
C ARG A 14 0.22 20.83 0.20
N GLU A 15 0.82 21.77 0.94
CA GLU A 15 2.27 21.94 1.00
C GLU A 15 2.95 20.70 1.57
N GLU A 16 2.47 20.15 2.69
CA GLU A 16 3.00 18.92 3.28
C GLU A 16 2.95 17.75 2.30
N VAL A 17 1.80 17.55 1.64
CA VAL A 17 1.65 16.48 0.64
C VAL A 17 2.60 16.68 -0.54
N CYS A 18 2.77 17.92 -1.01
CA CYS A 18 3.72 18.23 -2.09
C CYS A 18 5.16 17.95 -1.65
N ASN A 19 5.54 18.32 -0.42
CA ASN A 19 6.89 18.12 0.11
C ASN A 19 7.26 16.63 0.26
N TRP A 20 6.28 15.76 0.58
CA TRP A 20 6.46 14.32 0.67
C TRP A 20 6.66 13.61 -0.68
N LEU A 21 6.20 14.21 -1.77
CA LEU A 21 6.26 13.62 -3.11
C LEU A 21 7.43 14.14 -3.95
N LYS A 22 8.20 15.10 -3.43
CA LYS A 22 9.41 15.59 -4.06
C LYS A 22 10.51 14.51 -4.07
N ALA A 23 11.43 14.64 -5.02
CA ALA A 23 12.66 13.85 -5.02
C ALA A 23 13.46 14.12 -3.75
N ASP A 24 14.26 13.14 -3.31
CA ASP A 24 15.00 13.20 -2.04
C ASP A 24 16.14 14.23 -2.05
N ASP A 25 16.51 14.75 -3.22
CA ASP A 25 17.49 15.82 -3.44
C ASP A 25 16.87 17.23 -3.56
N ASP A 26 15.54 17.37 -3.53
CA ASP A 26 14.86 18.66 -3.58
C ASP A 26 14.98 19.40 -2.23
N LYS A 27 15.28 20.70 -2.27
CA LYS A 27 15.43 21.55 -1.06
C LYS A 27 14.18 21.59 -0.16
N ASP A 28 13.00 21.40 -0.73
CA ASP A 28 11.73 21.44 0.01
C ASP A 28 11.26 20.02 0.37
N TYR A 29 12.03 18.98 0.04
CA TYR A 29 11.72 17.59 0.38
C TYR A 29 11.58 17.42 1.90
N LYS A 30 10.54 16.70 2.29
CA LYS A 30 10.35 16.24 3.66
C LYS A 30 10.00 14.76 3.63
N SER A 31 10.64 13.97 4.49
CA SER A 31 10.32 12.55 4.60
C SER A 31 8.91 12.33 5.15
N CYS A 32 8.13 11.47 4.50
CA CYS A 32 6.84 11.00 4.98
C CYS A 32 7.05 9.92 6.04
N GLN A 33 6.64 10.22 7.27
CA GLN A 33 6.79 9.30 8.41
C GLN A 33 5.84 8.11 8.28
N ASP A 34 6.21 6.98 8.88
CA ASP A 34 5.40 5.76 8.88
C ASP A 34 3.96 6.00 9.35
N VAL A 35 3.79 6.80 10.42
CA VAL A 35 2.47 7.18 10.94
C VAL A 35 1.64 7.94 9.90
N GLN A 36 2.27 8.83 9.12
CA GLN A 36 1.58 9.60 8.07
C GLN A 36 1.12 8.68 6.94
N LEU A 37 2.00 7.80 6.46
CA LEU A 37 1.65 6.82 5.43
C LEU A 37 0.63 5.79 5.93
N ALA A 38 0.71 5.35 7.18
CA ALA A 38 -0.25 4.43 7.78
C ALA A 38 -1.65 5.08 7.85
N THR A 39 -1.70 6.36 8.21
CA THR A 39 -2.94 7.14 8.22
C THR A 39 -3.51 7.30 6.82
N PHE A 40 -2.66 7.60 5.82
CA PHE A 40 -3.07 7.64 4.42
C PHE A 40 -3.72 6.32 3.97
N LEU A 41 -3.10 5.18 4.28
CA LEU A 41 -3.60 3.86 3.91
C LEU A 41 -4.91 3.51 4.63
N ASN A 42 -5.06 3.89 5.90
CA ASN A 42 -6.35 3.78 6.61
C ASN A 42 -7.42 4.64 5.93
N GLY A 43 -7.05 5.84 5.52
CA GLY A 43 -7.89 6.76 4.76
C GLY A 43 -8.35 6.19 3.43
N LEU A 44 -7.45 5.55 2.69
CA LEU A 44 -7.74 4.86 1.44
C LEU A 44 -8.71 3.69 1.65
N ILE A 45 -8.57 2.93 2.73
CA ILE A 45 -9.53 1.88 3.09
C ILE A 45 -10.91 2.51 3.36
N ASN A 46 -10.98 3.57 4.16
CA ASN A 46 -12.24 4.23 4.50
C ASN A 46 -12.94 4.81 3.25
N ASP A 47 -12.19 5.41 2.34
CA ASP A 47 -12.69 5.92 1.05
C ASP A 47 -13.27 4.81 0.17
N LYS A 48 -12.57 3.68 0.03
CA LYS A 48 -12.96 2.59 -0.88
C LYS A 48 -13.96 1.60 -0.30
N ARG A 49 -13.95 1.40 1.02
CA ARG A 49 -14.70 0.34 1.71
C ARG A 49 -15.75 0.89 2.68
N GLY A 50 -15.76 2.20 2.89
CA GLY A 50 -16.57 2.85 3.92
C GLY A 50 -15.85 2.89 5.27
N LYS A 51 -16.17 3.92 6.06
CA LYS A 51 -15.73 4.03 7.45
C LYS A 51 -16.52 3.01 8.27
N ARG A 52 -15.82 2.16 9.02
CA ARG A 52 -16.42 1.16 9.91
C ARG A 52 -17.11 1.84 11.08
N GLU A 53 -18.21 1.26 11.55
CA GLU A 53 -18.86 1.68 12.79
C GLU A 53 -17.97 1.31 13.99
N GLY A 54 -17.83 2.22 14.95
CA GLY A 54 -17.02 2.03 16.15
C GLY A 54 -15.57 2.50 16.04
N GLU A 55 -14.68 1.88 16.83
CA GLU A 55 -13.29 2.29 16.97
C GLU A 55 -12.53 2.14 15.64
N GLN A 56 -11.91 3.25 15.20
CA GLN A 56 -11.08 3.25 14.01
C GLN A 56 -9.70 2.64 14.32
N PRO A 57 -9.08 1.94 13.35
CA PRO A 57 -7.71 1.47 13.53
C PRO A 57 -6.78 2.63 13.77
N LYS A 58 -6.01 2.52 14.85
CA LYS A 58 -4.89 3.44 15.07
C LYS A 58 -3.85 3.23 13.96
N PRO A 59 -3.29 4.31 13.40
CA PRO A 59 -2.15 4.22 12.49
C PRO A 59 -0.99 3.49 13.16
N GLU A 60 -0.31 2.63 12.41
CA GLU A 60 0.87 1.94 12.89
C GLU A 60 2.06 2.91 13.05
N GLU A 61 2.77 2.81 14.17
CA GLU A 61 3.97 3.61 14.43
C GLU A 61 5.15 3.24 13.53
N LYS A 62 5.21 1.97 13.13
CA LYS A 62 6.21 1.43 12.19
C LYS A 62 5.51 0.66 11.08
N LEU A 63 5.78 1.04 9.84
CA LEU A 63 5.26 0.35 8.68
C LEU A 63 6.24 -0.72 8.19
N THR A 64 5.66 -1.83 7.74
CA THR A 64 6.39 -2.86 7.01
C THR A 64 5.65 -3.10 5.70
N ASN A 65 6.35 -3.64 4.70
CA ASN A 65 5.73 -4.02 3.44
C ASN A 65 4.58 -5.03 3.63
N ASN A 66 4.64 -5.88 4.66
CA ASN A 66 3.55 -6.78 5.04
C ASN A 66 2.27 -6.00 5.40
N ILE A 67 2.42 -4.94 6.21
CA ILE A 67 1.30 -4.07 6.62
C ILE A 67 0.78 -3.29 5.42
N ILE A 68 1.67 -2.70 4.61
CA ILE A 68 1.30 -1.93 3.41
C ILE A 68 0.53 -2.82 2.43
N LEU A 69 1.06 -4.00 2.09
CA LEU A 69 0.41 -4.96 1.19
C LEU A 69 -0.98 -5.34 1.71
N LYS A 70 -1.11 -5.62 3.01
CA LYS A 70 -2.41 -5.97 3.62
C LYS A 70 -3.42 -4.83 3.52
N LYS A 71 -3.02 -3.59 3.81
CA LYS A 71 -3.92 -2.44 3.72
C LYS A 71 -4.37 -2.17 2.29
N LEU A 72 -3.45 -2.26 1.32
CA LEU A 72 -3.77 -2.13 -0.09
C LEU A 72 -4.71 -3.24 -0.58
N GLN A 73 -4.47 -4.50 -0.17
CA GLN A 73 -5.37 -5.61 -0.48
C GLN A 73 -6.80 -5.34 0.01
N ILE A 74 -6.95 -4.86 1.25
CA ILE A 74 -8.26 -4.53 1.83
C ILE A 74 -8.90 -3.36 1.07
N ALA A 75 -8.15 -2.28 0.84
CA ALA A 75 -8.65 -1.09 0.16
C ALA A 75 -9.16 -1.42 -1.26
N LEU A 76 -8.43 -2.26 -1.99
CA LEU A 76 -8.78 -2.67 -3.34
C LEU A 76 -9.75 -3.86 -3.40
N ASN A 77 -10.18 -4.39 -2.25
CA ASN A 77 -11.08 -5.54 -2.15
C ASN A 77 -10.60 -6.80 -2.88
N LEU A 78 -9.29 -7.04 -2.85
CA LEU A 78 -8.67 -8.15 -3.59
C LEU A 78 -8.66 -9.43 -2.74
N LYS A 79 -9.21 -10.51 -3.29
CA LYS A 79 -9.02 -11.88 -2.79
C LYS A 79 -7.60 -12.35 -3.07
N ALA A 80 -7.17 -13.40 -2.37
CA ALA A 80 -5.83 -13.96 -2.54
C ALA A 80 -5.55 -14.34 -4.00
N ASP A 81 -6.50 -14.98 -4.68
CA ASP A 81 -6.32 -15.42 -6.07
C ASP A 81 -6.23 -14.21 -7.03
N GLU A 82 -6.95 -13.12 -6.77
CA GLU A 82 -6.86 -11.87 -7.54
C GLU A 82 -5.50 -11.18 -7.36
N VAL A 83 -4.92 -11.21 -6.15
CA VAL A 83 -3.55 -10.72 -5.92
C VAL A 83 -2.53 -11.54 -6.71
N LEU A 84 -2.71 -12.86 -6.77
CA LEU A 84 -1.85 -13.74 -7.56
C LEU A 84 -2.00 -13.46 -9.06
N ASP A 85 -3.21 -13.23 -9.54
CA ASP A 85 -3.47 -12.91 -10.94
C ASP A 85 -2.87 -11.57 -11.35
N LEU A 86 -2.95 -10.55 -10.48
CA LEU A 86 -2.25 -9.28 -10.69
C LEU A 86 -0.74 -9.48 -10.85
N LEU A 87 -0.10 -10.22 -9.94
CA LEU A 87 1.35 -10.44 -10.00
C LEU A 87 1.80 -11.15 -11.29
N LYS A 88 0.94 -11.99 -11.88
CA LYS A 88 1.21 -12.63 -13.18
C LYS A 88 1.32 -11.61 -14.33
N LEU A 89 0.59 -10.48 -14.27
CA LEU A 89 0.63 -9.44 -15.31
C LEU A 89 2.04 -8.85 -15.47
N VAL A 90 2.82 -8.81 -14.39
CA VAL A 90 4.20 -8.31 -14.36
C VAL A 90 5.23 -9.45 -14.31
N ASN A 91 4.83 -10.65 -14.74
CA ASN A 91 5.68 -11.85 -14.77
C ASN A 91 6.25 -12.24 -13.40
N PHE A 92 5.62 -11.84 -12.29
CA PHE A 92 6.04 -12.21 -10.95
C PHE A 92 5.22 -13.40 -10.44
N ARG A 93 5.89 -14.53 -10.18
CA ARG A 93 5.24 -15.75 -9.67
C ARG A 93 5.33 -15.81 -8.15
N LEU A 94 4.18 -15.97 -7.52
CA LEU A 94 4.04 -16.19 -6.08
C LEU A 94 3.01 -17.31 -5.88
N SER A 95 3.26 -18.24 -4.95
CA SER A 95 2.26 -19.25 -4.61
C SER A 95 1.27 -18.74 -3.56
N LYS A 96 0.10 -19.39 -3.45
CA LYS A 96 -0.90 -19.09 -2.42
C LYS A 96 -0.36 -19.24 -1.00
N HIS A 97 0.53 -20.21 -0.77
CA HIS A 97 1.19 -20.43 0.51
C HIS A 97 2.14 -19.28 0.87
N GLU A 98 2.90 -18.79 -0.11
CA GLU A 98 3.81 -17.66 0.08
C GLU A 98 3.06 -16.35 0.32
N LEU A 99 1.99 -16.10 -0.43
CA LEU A 99 1.12 -14.95 -0.19
C LEU A 99 0.51 -14.99 1.21
N SER A 100 -0.01 -16.15 1.62
CA SER A 100 -0.55 -16.35 2.97
C SER A 100 0.49 -16.09 4.07
N ALA A 101 1.76 -16.46 3.84
CA ALA A 101 2.85 -16.24 4.78
C ALA A 101 3.08 -14.75 5.11
N PHE A 102 2.81 -13.83 4.18
CA PHE A 102 2.96 -12.39 4.40
C PHE A 102 1.92 -11.81 5.36
N PHE A 103 0.77 -12.44 5.50
CA PHE A 103 -0.33 -11.94 6.34
C PHE A 103 -0.39 -12.58 7.73
N ARG A 104 0.56 -13.47 8.05
CA ARG A 104 0.68 -14.07 9.38
C ARG A 104 1.25 -13.06 10.37
N LYS A 105 1.07 -13.31 11.66
CA LYS A 105 1.71 -12.53 12.71
C LYS A 105 3.24 -12.77 12.68
N PRO A 106 4.07 -11.76 13.02
CA PRO A 106 5.53 -11.88 12.95
C PRO A 106 6.15 -13.03 13.77
N ASP A 107 5.49 -13.44 14.86
CA ASP A 107 5.88 -14.53 15.75
C ASP A 107 5.51 -15.93 15.22
N HIS A 108 4.73 -16.01 14.14
CA HIS A 108 4.30 -17.30 13.59
C HIS A 108 5.43 -18.00 12.84
N LYS A 109 5.62 -19.32 13.06
CA LYS A 109 6.62 -20.19 12.38
C LYS A 109 6.66 -20.20 10.83
N HIS A 110 5.68 -19.58 10.20
CA HIS A 110 5.50 -19.54 8.74
C HIS A 110 5.29 -18.10 8.26
N TYR A 111 5.54 -17.12 9.14
CA TYR A 111 5.61 -15.73 8.75
C TYR A 111 6.77 -15.54 7.77
N ARG A 112 6.54 -14.73 6.76
CA ARG A 112 7.59 -14.28 5.86
C ARG A 112 7.53 -12.77 5.75
N VAL A 113 8.71 -12.15 5.74
CA VAL A 113 8.84 -10.72 5.47
C VAL A 113 8.55 -10.49 3.98
N CYS A 114 7.62 -9.58 3.70
CA CYS A 114 7.39 -9.05 2.37
C CYS A 114 8.55 -8.13 2.01
N LYS A 115 9.33 -8.47 0.99
CA LYS A 115 10.47 -7.65 0.55
C LYS A 115 10.01 -6.57 -0.44
N ASP A 116 10.83 -5.54 -0.62
CA ASP A 116 10.50 -4.40 -1.48
C ASP A 116 10.15 -4.82 -2.91
N GLN A 117 10.83 -5.85 -3.44
CA GLN A 117 10.55 -6.38 -4.77
C GLN A 117 9.11 -6.88 -4.93
N VAL A 118 8.58 -7.55 -3.90
CA VAL A 118 7.20 -8.07 -3.93
C VAL A 118 6.21 -6.91 -3.95
N LEU A 119 6.42 -5.91 -3.07
CA LEU A 119 5.53 -4.76 -2.99
C LEU A 119 5.61 -3.90 -4.27
N ARG A 120 6.80 -3.71 -4.84
CA ARG A 120 7.01 -2.99 -6.11
C ARG A 120 6.25 -3.66 -7.26
N ASN A 121 6.41 -4.98 -7.41
CA ASN A 121 5.70 -5.74 -8.46
C ASN A 121 4.19 -5.71 -8.25
N PHE A 122 3.72 -5.79 -7.01
CA PHE A 122 2.29 -5.66 -6.71
C PHE A 122 1.74 -4.29 -7.12
N LEU A 123 2.43 -3.20 -6.80
CA LEU A 123 2.02 -1.85 -7.18
C LEU A 123 2.04 -1.63 -8.70
N GLN A 124 3.06 -2.15 -9.39
CA GLN A 124 3.13 -2.13 -10.86
C GLN A 124 1.96 -2.90 -11.49
N ALA A 125 1.64 -4.09 -10.98
CA ALA A 125 0.52 -4.89 -11.44
C ALA A 125 -0.83 -4.18 -11.24
N VAL A 126 -1.03 -3.57 -10.07
CA VAL A 126 -2.24 -2.76 -9.81
C VAL A 126 -2.33 -1.59 -10.78
N GLN A 127 -1.22 -0.88 -11.04
CA GLN A 127 -1.19 0.21 -12.01
C GLN A 127 -1.58 -0.25 -13.41
N GLN A 128 -0.96 -1.33 -13.91
CA GLN A 128 -1.24 -1.91 -15.23
C GLN A 128 -2.71 -2.36 -15.34
N ASN A 129 -3.25 -3.00 -14.31
CA ASN A 129 -4.64 -3.45 -14.31
C ASN A 129 -5.65 -2.29 -14.30
N LEU A 130 -5.37 -1.20 -13.58
CA LEU A 130 -6.30 -0.07 -13.46
C LEU A 130 -6.22 0.93 -14.63
N ARG A 131 -5.05 1.08 -15.26
CA ARG A 131 -4.80 2.07 -16.32
C ARG A 131 -4.72 1.47 -17.72
N GLY A 132 -4.74 0.14 -17.84
CA GLY A 132 -4.36 -0.56 -19.07
C GLY A 132 -2.83 -0.67 -19.21
N GLU A 133 -2.35 -1.37 -20.24
CA GLU A 133 -0.93 -1.43 -20.55
C GLU A 133 -0.40 -0.01 -20.81
N SER A 134 0.37 0.54 -19.85
CA SER A 134 1.34 1.57 -20.18
C SER A 134 2.49 0.87 -20.89
N THR A 135 2.35 0.74 -22.22
CA THR A 135 3.42 0.37 -23.16
C THR A 135 4.48 1.47 -23.12
N GLU A 136 5.28 1.50 -22.07
CA GLU A 136 6.59 2.16 -22.14
C GLU A 136 7.58 1.07 -22.54
N GLU A 137 7.80 0.99 -23.85
CA GLU A 137 8.98 0.35 -24.43
C GLU A 137 10.21 0.90 -23.71
N ALA A 138 10.85 0.06 -22.90
CA ALA A 138 12.17 0.34 -22.42
C ALA A 138 13.12 0.40 -23.63
N LYS A 139 13.50 1.63 -24.01
CA LYS A 139 14.67 1.91 -24.85
C LYS A 139 15.96 1.45 -24.16
#